data_AF-A0A9W7IDJ2-F1
#
_entry.id   AF-A0A9W7IDJ2-F1
#
_cell.length_a   1.000
_cell.length_b   1.000
_cell.length_c   1.000
_cell.angle_alpha   90.00
_cell.angle_beta   90.00
_cell.angle_gamma   90.00
#
_symmetry.space_group_name_H-M   'P 1'
#
loop_
_entity.id
_entity.type
_entity.pdbx_description
1 polymer ?
#
loop_
_entity_poly.entity_id
_entity_poly.type
_entity_poly.pdbx_seq_one_letter_code
_entity_poly.pdbx_strand_id
1 'polypeptide(L)'
;MDDNKNLKVVCHDFHEGAKGFELVARVCYNKGRTEITPTDAVLLNFAEQFVEMESDDGSSPCLLNQTRKSLDGIGFWTWSELLVALKECQDLLSASNSSLILDKILDCVIERLASLVVASPHLSSSENSSLRIRNNFPQISWWFEDLLFLNIDLIDKVIRMLISRNIDHAMVSKFLLCYRRSRFLSATLTEKCKIIEVIISLLSLLNRSSLPCKLLFGIFRVASSLKISRHCKSILENLIGSQLDQATIDFLLVPSPHGRGYVYDVNLVLRLVKAFCKEGSCFVSAMRLKKVASLIDSFLVEVAADSHLNASKFAALVMVLPDGARESHDRLFQAIDIYLEVHGGLCEAKKMRICCALNYAKLSTDALRHLARNSKFPSRIAIQVFINQQSKLENLFEGINHLDSDTFTGESVDEKASSDQILVYAKRINLPSKAEQLDHVKLHGMQCRVTELEKYCGIMQTQIGNIPRTRLSSLGNNARFLPKLCS
;
A
#
# COMPACT_ATOMS: atom_id res chain seq x y z
N MET A 1 -2.15 74.17 -33.32
CA MET A 1 -1.14 73.16 -32.97
C MET A 1 -0.74 73.50 -31.54
N ASP A 2 -1.04 72.75 -30.49
CA ASP A 2 -1.32 71.32 -30.36
C ASP A 2 -2.17 71.09 -29.12
N ASP A 3 -3.20 70.25 -29.23
CA ASP A 3 -3.85 69.65 -28.06
C ASP A 3 -4.25 68.21 -28.40
N ASN A 4 -3.26 67.41 -28.81
CA ASN A 4 -3.41 65.98 -29.02
C ASN A 4 -3.33 65.28 -27.65
N LYS A 5 -4.32 65.55 -26.78
CA LYS A 5 -4.48 64.80 -25.54
C LYS A 5 -4.90 63.39 -25.91
N ASN A 6 -3.99 62.43 -25.74
CA ASN A 6 -4.29 61.01 -25.90
C ASN A 6 -5.46 60.63 -24.98
N LEU A 7 -6.67 60.55 -25.56
CA LEU A 7 -7.87 60.09 -24.87
C LEU A 7 -7.68 58.62 -24.52
N LYS A 8 -7.56 58.31 -23.23
CA LYS A 8 -7.44 56.95 -22.72
C LYS A 8 -8.83 56.44 -22.33
N VAL A 9 -9.37 55.50 -23.09
CA VAL A 9 -10.57 54.75 -22.72
C VAL A 9 -10.15 53.55 -21.88
N VAL A 10 -10.74 53.39 -20.70
CA VAL A 10 -10.49 52.25 -19.80
C VAL A 10 -11.80 51.48 -19.66
N CYS A 11 -11.87 50.29 -20.25
CA CYS A 11 -12.96 49.35 -20.01
C CYS A 11 -12.61 48.52 -18.78
N HIS A 12 -13.32 48.75 -17.66
CA HIS A 12 -13.02 48.10 -16.39
C HIS A 12 -13.53 46.65 -16.30
N ASP A 13 -14.43 46.24 -17.21
CA ASP A 13 -15.14 44.95 -17.10
C ASP A 13 -14.91 44.00 -18.31
N PHE A 14 -14.04 44.37 -19.26
CA PHE A 14 -13.78 43.51 -20.44
C PHE A 14 -12.68 42.48 -20.13
N HIS A 15 -13.10 41.26 -19.80
CA HIS A 15 -12.22 40.18 -19.32
C HIS A 15 -11.34 39.56 -20.41
N GLU A 16 -11.68 39.77 -21.68
CA GLU A 16 -10.98 39.22 -22.86
C GLU A 16 -9.77 40.07 -23.28
N GLY A 17 -9.51 41.15 -22.55
CA GLY A 17 -8.33 42.01 -22.69
C GLY A 17 -8.25 42.79 -24.00
N ALA A 18 -7.11 43.42 -24.25
CA ALA A 18 -6.92 44.28 -25.42
C ALA A 18 -7.10 43.54 -26.75
N LYS A 19 -6.71 42.26 -26.81
CA LYS A 19 -6.82 41.43 -28.01
C LYS A 19 -8.27 41.10 -28.36
N GLY A 20 -9.10 40.76 -27.37
CA GLY A 20 -10.54 40.55 -27.57
C GLY A 20 -11.24 41.83 -28.05
N PHE A 21 -10.89 42.98 -27.48
CA PHE A 21 -11.48 44.26 -27.86
C PHE A 21 -11.09 44.68 -29.28
N GLU A 22 -9.82 44.51 -29.65
CA GLU A 22 -9.36 44.76 -31.01
C GLU A 22 -10.09 43.88 -32.03
N LEU A 23 -10.28 42.59 -31.70
CA LEU A 23 -11.04 41.65 -32.52
C LEU A 23 -12.49 42.10 -32.72
N VAL A 24 -13.20 42.41 -31.64
CA VAL A 24 -14.57 42.94 -31.70
C VAL A 24 -14.63 44.20 -32.57
N ALA A 25 -13.76 45.17 -32.31
CA ALA A 25 -13.70 46.41 -33.09
C ALA A 25 -13.46 46.13 -34.58
N ARG A 26 -12.52 45.23 -34.89
CA ARG A 26 -12.19 44.86 -36.28
C ARG A 26 -13.40 44.24 -36.99
N VAL A 27 -14.19 43.39 -36.33
CA VAL A 27 -15.41 42.82 -36.92
C VAL A 27 -16.46 43.90 -37.16
N CYS A 28 -16.72 44.75 -36.16
CA CYS A 28 -17.72 45.83 -36.23
C CYS A 28 -17.40 46.85 -37.33
N TYR A 29 -16.15 47.31 -37.42
CA TYR A 29 -15.75 48.34 -38.39
C TYR A 29 -15.50 47.80 -39.81
N ASN A 30 -15.18 46.52 -39.98
CA ASN A 30 -14.99 45.90 -41.31
C ASN A 30 -16.23 45.20 -41.86
N LYS A 31 -17.43 45.51 -41.34
CA LYS A 31 -18.72 44.94 -41.80
C LYS A 31 -18.73 43.40 -41.83
N GLY A 32 -18.09 42.74 -40.86
CA GLY A 32 -18.05 41.28 -40.75
C GLY A 32 -17.25 40.55 -41.84
N ARG A 33 -16.38 41.24 -42.59
CA ARG A 33 -15.51 40.61 -43.62
C ARG A 33 -14.18 40.07 -43.09
N THR A 34 -13.97 40.13 -41.78
CA THR A 34 -12.78 39.57 -41.14
C THR A 34 -12.87 38.05 -41.12
N GLU A 35 -11.82 37.36 -41.58
CA GLU A 35 -11.68 35.94 -41.35
C GLU A 35 -11.51 35.69 -39.84
N ILE A 36 -12.39 34.87 -39.27
CA ILE A 36 -12.35 34.51 -37.85
C ILE A 36 -11.60 33.19 -37.74
N THR A 37 -10.41 33.22 -37.16
CA THR A 37 -9.68 31.98 -36.86
C THR A 37 -10.35 31.23 -35.71
N PRO A 38 -10.14 29.90 -35.56
CA PRO A 38 -10.63 29.12 -34.43
C PRO A 38 -10.38 29.75 -33.05
N THR A 39 -9.19 30.33 -32.87
CA THR A 39 -8.80 30.99 -31.62
C THR A 39 -9.52 32.31 -31.42
N ASP A 40 -9.76 33.05 -32.50
CA ASP A 40 -10.52 34.30 -32.45
C ASP A 40 -12.00 34.03 -32.17
N ALA A 41 -12.55 32.92 -32.67
CA ALA A 41 -13.93 32.51 -32.42
C ALA A 41 -14.20 32.26 -30.93
N VAL A 42 -13.25 31.67 -30.22
CA VAL A 42 -13.34 31.47 -28.76
C VAL A 42 -13.36 32.80 -28.03
N LEU A 43 -12.41 33.71 -28.35
CA LEU A 43 -12.34 35.04 -27.74
C LEU A 43 -13.60 35.87 -28.00
N LEU A 44 -14.09 35.86 -29.24
CA LEU A 44 -15.31 36.57 -29.65
C LEU A 44 -16.55 36.03 -28.94
N ASN A 45 -16.61 34.73 -28.66
CA ASN A 45 -17.72 34.17 -27.90
C ASN A 45 -17.69 34.55 -26.41
N PHE A 46 -16.52 34.73 -25.81
CA PHE A 46 -16.47 35.27 -24.45
C PHE A 46 -16.88 36.75 -24.45
N ALA A 47 -16.36 37.52 -25.42
CA ALA A 47 -16.70 38.93 -25.61
C ALA A 47 -18.18 39.17 -25.96
N GLU A 48 -18.89 38.17 -26.51
CA GLU A 48 -20.32 38.21 -26.80
C GLU A 48 -21.14 38.61 -25.57
N GLN A 49 -20.81 38.09 -24.38
CA GLN A 49 -21.55 38.41 -23.16
C GLN A 49 -21.48 39.90 -22.78
N PHE A 50 -20.47 40.61 -23.29
CA PHE A 50 -20.26 42.03 -23.06
C PHE A 50 -20.82 42.92 -24.18
N VAL A 51 -20.94 42.36 -25.37
CA VAL A 51 -21.31 43.07 -26.58
C VAL A 51 -22.70 42.60 -26.96
N GLU A 52 -23.72 43.14 -26.28
CA GLU A 52 -25.15 42.93 -26.57
C GLU A 52 -25.54 43.52 -27.96
N MET A 53 -24.83 43.14 -29.02
CA MET A 53 -25.10 43.55 -30.39
C MET A 53 -26.07 42.58 -31.04
N GLU A 54 -27.35 42.75 -30.76
CA GLU A 54 -28.40 42.24 -31.64
C GLU A 54 -28.49 43.17 -32.86
N SER A 55 -28.14 42.66 -34.04
CA SER A 55 -28.36 43.39 -35.29
C SER A 55 -29.83 43.22 -35.72
N ASP A 56 -30.63 44.29 -35.63
CA ASP A 56 -32.05 44.35 -36.01
C ASP A 56 -32.24 44.35 -37.54
N ASP A 57 -31.17 44.63 -38.28
CA ASP A 57 -31.17 44.84 -39.72
C ASP A 57 -30.41 43.70 -40.42
N GLY A 58 -31.15 42.73 -40.95
CA GLY A 58 -30.68 41.48 -41.58
C GLY A 58 -29.79 41.59 -42.83
N SER A 59 -29.05 42.68 -43.02
CA SER A 59 -28.21 42.98 -44.18
C SER A 59 -26.70 42.83 -43.94
N SER A 60 -26.24 42.69 -42.70
CA SER A 60 -24.83 42.43 -42.37
C SER A 60 -24.69 41.13 -41.58
N PRO A 61 -23.64 40.30 -41.82
CA PRO A 61 -23.45 39.09 -41.03
C PRO A 61 -23.18 39.51 -39.58
N CYS A 62 -24.17 39.30 -38.71
CA CYS A 62 -24.04 39.54 -37.29
C CYS A 62 -22.80 38.78 -36.77
N LEU A 63 -21.98 39.45 -35.96
CA LEU A 63 -20.81 38.87 -35.27
C LEU A 63 -21.17 37.53 -34.61
N LEU A 64 -22.38 37.45 -34.05
CA LEU A 64 -22.98 36.25 -33.46
C LEU A 64 -23.06 35.08 -34.45
N ASN A 65 -23.61 35.32 -35.64
CA ASN A 65 -23.81 34.29 -36.65
C ASN A 65 -22.48 33.80 -37.23
N GLN A 66 -21.50 34.69 -37.37
CA GLN A 66 -20.18 34.32 -37.89
C GLN A 66 -19.37 33.52 -36.86
N THR A 67 -19.41 33.94 -35.59
CA THR A 67 -18.77 33.25 -34.47
C THR A 67 -19.39 31.87 -34.25
N ARG A 68 -20.73 31.78 -34.24
CA ARG A 68 -21.46 30.51 -34.09
C ARG A 68 -21.18 29.55 -35.25
N LYS A 69 -21.15 30.03 -36.50
CA LYS A 69 -20.78 29.20 -37.66
C LYS A 69 -19.35 28.65 -37.57
N SER A 70 -18.40 29.45 -37.07
CA SER A 70 -17.02 28.99 -36.85
C SER A 70 -16.95 27.92 -35.75
N LEU A 71 -17.72 28.10 -34.66
CA LEU A 71 -17.82 27.15 -33.56
C LEU A 71 -18.59 25.87 -33.92
N ASP A 72 -19.53 25.91 -34.87
CA ASP A 72 -20.17 24.70 -35.40
C ASP A 72 -19.17 23.86 -36.23
N GLY A 73 -18.09 24.48 -36.70
CA GLY A 73 -16.98 23.85 -37.41
C GLY A 73 -15.87 23.26 -36.53
N ILE A 74 -15.99 23.24 -35.19
CA ILE A 74 -14.92 22.78 -34.27
C ILE A 74 -14.39 21.38 -34.62
N GLY A 75 -15.26 20.49 -35.11
CA GLY A 75 -14.87 19.14 -35.51
C GLY A 75 -13.78 19.09 -36.60
N PHE A 76 -13.66 20.13 -37.43
CA PHE A 76 -12.71 20.23 -38.54
C PHE A 76 -11.40 20.96 -38.19
N TRP A 77 -11.28 21.53 -36.98
CA TRP A 77 -10.09 22.27 -36.56
C TRP A 77 -8.85 21.37 -36.51
N THR A 78 -7.65 21.92 -36.65
CA THR A 78 -6.40 21.16 -36.44
C THR A 78 -6.18 20.84 -34.95
N TRP A 79 -5.31 19.88 -34.65
CA TRP A 79 -4.97 19.56 -33.25
C TRP A 79 -4.36 20.77 -32.52
N SER A 80 -3.46 21.51 -33.19
CA SER A 80 -2.88 22.74 -32.65
C SER A 80 -3.93 23.81 -32.35
N GLU A 81 -4.92 24.00 -33.23
CA GLU A 81 -6.00 24.97 -33.01
C GLU A 81 -6.87 24.59 -31.81
N LEU A 82 -7.19 23.31 -31.63
CA LEU A 82 -7.93 22.82 -30.45
C LEU A 82 -7.16 23.06 -29.14
N LEU A 83 -5.84 22.84 -29.13
CA LEU A 83 -5.02 23.06 -27.94
C LEU A 83 -4.90 24.55 -27.58
N VAL A 84 -4.70 25.41 -28.58
CA VAL A 84 -4.64 26.86 -28.34
C VAL A 84 -6.00 27.36 -27.86
N ALA A 85 -7.09 26.94 -28.49
CA ALA A 85 -8.45 27.26 -28.06
C ALA A 85 -8.73 26.79 -26.61
N LEU A 86 -8.29 25.59 -26.24
CA LEU A 86 -8.42 25.06 -24.90
C LEU A 86 -7.61 25.86 -23.87
N LYS A 87 -6.42 26.32 -24.24
CA LYS A 87 -5.58 27.18 -23.39
C LYS A 87 -6.22 28.55 -23.17
N GLU A 88 -6.73 29.18 -24.23
CA GLU A 88 -7.45 30.46 -24.13
C GLU A 88 -8.70 30.33 -23.25
N CYS A 89 -9.48 29.25 -23.41
CA CYS A 89 -10.60 28.95 -22.51
C CYS A 89 -10.15 28.82 -21.05
N GLN A 90 -8.99 28.20 -20.78
CA GLN A 90 -8.48 28.05 -19.43
C GLN A 90 -8.10 29.38 -18.77
N ASP A 91 -7.53 30.31 -19.54
CA ASP A 91 -7.07 31.60 -19.04
C ASP A 91 -8.25 32.57 -18.78
N LEU A 92 -9.33 32.44 -19.56
CA LEU A 92 -10.53 33.28 -19.46
C LEU A 92 -11.58 32.76 -18.46
N LEU A 93 -11.59 31.45 -18.18
CA LEU A 93 -12.56 30.84 -17.27
C LEU A 93 -12.12 30.94 -15.80
N SER A 94 -12.67 31.91 -15.06
CA SER A 94 -12.64 31.90 -13.60
C SER A 94 -13.76 31.02 -13.03
N ALA A 95 -13.40 29.82 -12.55
CA ALA A 95 -14.06 28.90 -11.59
C ALA A 95 -15.59 28.65 -11.56
N SER A 96 -16.46 29.44 -12.20
CA SER A 96 -17.91 29.42 -11.96
C SER A 96 -18.79 29.21 -13.19
N ASN A 97 -18.26 29.32 -14.41
CA ASN A 97 -19.07 29.20 -15.63
C ASN A 97 -18.59 28.03 -16.49
N SER A 98 -19.33 26.93 -16.50
CA SER A 98 -19.18 25.90 -17.53
C SER A 98 -19.61 26.50 -18.87
N SER A 99 -18.66 26.94 -19.70
CA SER A 99 -19.00 27.34 -21.06
C SER A 99 -19.32 26.09 -21.87
N LEU A 100 -20.48 26.07 -22.53
CA LEU A 100 -20.86 25.00 -23.47
C LEU A 100 -19.77 24.77 -24.55
N ILE A 101 -18.95 25.78 -24.81
CA ILE A 101 -17.84 25.74 -25.77
C ILE A 101 -16.66 24.96 -25.21
N LEU A 102 -16.30 25.14 -23.94
CA LEU A 102 -15.26 24.32 -23.32
C LEU A 102 -15.65 22.84 -23.41
N ASP A 103 -16.92 22.50 -23.16
CA ASP A 103 -17.43 21.14 -23.32
C ASP A 103 -17.28 20.63 -24.77
N LYS A 104 -17.71 21.42 -25.76
CA LYS A 104 -17.55 21.06 -27.18
C LYS A 104 -16.08 20.84 -27.58
N ILE A 105 -15.17 21.73 -27.16
CA ILE A 105 -13.74 21.62 -27.46
C ILE A 105 -13.16 20.37 -26.80
N LEU A 106 -13.48 20.13 -25.53
CA LEU A 106 -13.04 18.95 -24.81
C LEU A 106 -13.57 17.67 -25.46
N ASP A 107 -14.84 17.63 -25.86
CA ASP A 107 -15.42 16.49 -26.57
C ASP A 107 -14.64 16.18 -27.86
N CYS A 108 -14.31 17.20 -28.67
CA CYS A 108 -13.52 17.02 -29.89
C CYS A 108 -12.08 16.56 -29.61
N VAL A 109 -11.43 17.09 -28.58
CA VAL A 109 -10.08 16.66 -28.16
C VAL A 109 -10.11 15.19 -27.73
N ILE A 110 -11.06 14.83 -26.88
CA ILE A 110 -11.21 13.47 -26.34
C ILE A 110 -11.59 12.49 -27.44
N GLU A 111 -12.50 12.86 -28.35
CA GLU A 111 -12.89 12.04 -29.50
C GLU A 111 -11.70 11.73 -30.41
N ARG A 112 -10.82 12.71 -30.63
CA ARG A 112 -9.57 12.51 -31.41
C ARG A 112 -8.57 11.62 -30.68
N LEU A 113 -8.45 11.78 -29.36
CA LEU A 113 -7.62 10.88 -28.56
C LEU A 113 -8.14 9.44 -28.60
N ALA A 114 -9.46 9.27 -28.52
CA ALA A 114 -10.09 7.95 -28.60
C ALA A 114 -9.94 7.33 -30.00
N SER A 115 -10.15 8.09 -31.07
CA SER A 115 -10.08 7.58 -32.45
C SER A 115 -8.66 7.22 -32.88
N LEU A 116 -7.65 8.00 -32.46
CA LEU A 116 -6.25 7.73 -32.82
C LEU A 116 -5.64 6.59 -31.98
N VAL A 117 -6.14 6.37 -30.75
CA VAL A 117 -5.76 5.19 -29.95
C VAL A 117 -6.31 3.89 -30.57
N VAL A 118 -7.43 3.95 -31.30
CA VAL A 118 -7.98 2.81 -32.05
C VAL A 118 -7.25 2.61 -33.39
N ALA A 119 -6.68 3.66 -33.98
CA ALA A 119 -5.89 3.62 -35.20
C ALA A 119 -4.37 3.45 -34.92
N SER A 120 -3.97 2.24 -34.52
CA SER A 120 -2.64 1.61 -34.70
C SER A 120 -1.74 1.37 -33.46
N PRO A 121 -1.27 0.11 -33.25
CA PRO A 121 -0.04 -0.23 -32.52
C PRO A 121 1.26 -0.17 -33.35
N HIS A 122 1.25 0.29 -34.60
CA HIS A 122 2.45 0.38 -35.44
C HIS A 122 2.40 1.58 -36.40
N LEU A 123 3.19 2.63 -36.14
CA LEU A 123 3.69 3.49 -37.21
C LEU A 123 5.17 3.74 -37.00
N SER A 124 5.95 3.10 -37.87
CA SER A 124 7.38 3.22 -38.05
C SER A 124 7.79 4.60 -38.56
N SER A 125 8.92 5.08 -38.02
CA SER A 125 9.94 5.95 -38.62
C SER A 125 9.51 7.21 -39.38
N SER A 126 9.92 8.37 -38.85
CA SER A 126 10.88 9.21 -39.56
C SER A 126 11.67 10.06 -38.57
N GLU A 127 12.98 10.13 -38.78
CA GLU A 127 13.95 10.88 -38.01
C GLU A 127 13.82 12.39 -38.28
N ASN A 128 13.86 13.23 -37.24
CA ASN A 128 15.01 14.09 -36.97
C ASN A 128 14.82 15.02 -35.75
N SER A 129 15.81 14.95 -34.86
CA SER A 129 16.41 15.98 -33.98
C SER A 129 15.48 17.04 -33.34
N SER A 130 15.50 17.31 -32.03
CA SER A 130 16.52 17.09 -31.00
C SER A 130 15.91 17.46 -29.64
N LEU A 131 16.52 16.98 -28.54
CA LEU A 131 16.10 17.13 -27.13
C LEU A 131 15.05 16.13 -26.62
N ARG A 132 15.26 14.85 -26.90
CA ARG A 132 14.68 13.78 -26.06
C ARG A 132 15.43 13.76 -24.72
N ILE A 133 14.84 14.37 -23.69
CA ILE A 133 15.23 14.14 -22.30
C ILE A 133 15.03 12.64 -22.03
N ARG A 134 16.15 11.91 -22.01
CA ARG A 134 16.25 10.48 -21.76
C ARG A 134 15.65 10.14 -20.39
N ASN A 135 14.43 9.63 -20.37
CA ASN A 135 13.85 8.91 -19.23
C ASN A 135 13.26 7.59 -19.72
N ASN A 136 13.62 6.49 -19.04
CA ASN A 136 13.29 5.10 -19.36
C ASN A 136 11.78 4.78 -19.31
N PHE A 137 11.01 5.24 -20.30
CA PHE A 137 9.65 4.77 -20.54
C PHE A 137 9.47 4.44 -22.02
N PRO A 138 8.99 3.23 -22.38
CA PRO A 138 8.68 2.90 -23.76
C PRO A 138 7.46 3.75 -24.17
N GLN A 139 7.68 4.60 -25.18
CA GLN A 139 6.67 5.29 -25.97
C GLN A 139 5.70 6.15 -25.13
N ILE A 140 6.18 7.33 -24.70
CA ILE A 140 5.33 8.42 -24.25
C ILE A 140 4.27 8.64 -25.34
N SER A 141 2.99 8.50 -25.00
CA SER A 141 1.93 8.84 -25.94
C SER A 141 2.13 10.27 -26.39
N TRP A 142 2.16 10.48 -27.70
CA TRP A 142 2.44 11.74 -28.37
C TRP A 142 1.71 12.95 -27.76
N TRP A 143 0.51 12.74 -27.19
CA TRP A 143 -0.34 13.78 -26.59
C TRP A 143 -0.01 14.14 -25.14
N PHE A 144 0.90 13.44 -24.45
CA PHE A 144 1.16 13.69 -23.04
C PHE A 144 1.69 15.10 -22.80
N GLU A 145 2.70 15.51 -23.56
CA GLU A 145 3.33 16.84 -23.45
C GLU A 145 2.33 17.95 -23.79
N ASP A 146 1.50 17.71 -24.81
CA ASP A 146 0.50 18.64 -25.29
C ASP A 146 -0.58 18.98 -24.25
N LEU A 147 -0.86 18.08 -23.30
CA LEU A 147 -1.88 18.29 -22.26
C LEU A 147 -1.30 18.64 -20.88
N LEU A 148 0.01 18.86 -20.74
CA LEU A 148 0.61 19.22 -19.44
C LEU A 148 0.25 20.63 -18.96
N PHE A 149 -0.24 21.51 -19.84
CA PHE A 149 -0.63 22.88 -19.47
C PHE A 149 -1.93 22.95 -18.66
N LEU A 150 -2.69 21.86 -18.58
CA LEU A 150 -4.01 21.81 -17.95
C LEU A 150 -3.96 22.17 -16.46
N ASN A 151 -4.89 23.03 -16.03
CA ASN A 151 -5.13 23.35 -14.63
C ASN A 151 -5.82 22.20 -13.89
N ILE A 152 -5.86 22.31 -12.55
CA ILE A 152 -6.35 21.27 -11.64
C ILE A 152 -7.82 20.92 -11.91
N ASP A 153 -8.65 21.89 -12.30
CA ASP A 153 -10.07 21.66 -12.58
C ASP A 153 -10.28 21.00 -13.95
N LEU A 154 -9.52 21.41 -14.97
CA LEU A 154 -9.62 20.84 -16.30
C LEU A 154 -9.05 19.42 -16.38
N ILE A 155 -7.99 19.11 -15.64
CA ILE A 155 -7.46 17.75 -15.60
C ILE A 155 -8.47 16.77 -14.99
N ASP A 156 -9.23 17.17 -13.97
CA ASP A 156 -10.28 16.31 -13.41
C ASP A 156 -11.36 16.01 -14.46
N LYS A 157 -11.84 17.04 -15.16
CA LYS A 157 -12.83 16.91 -16.23
C LYS A 157 -12.33 16.05 -17.40
N VAL A 158 -11.13 16.35 -17.92
CA VAL A 158 -10.49 15.60 -19.01
C VAL A 158 -10.38 14.12 -18.65
N ILE A 159 -9.90 13.79 -17.45
CA ILE A 159 -9.69 12.40 -17.06
C ILE A 159 -11.01 11.65 -16.91
N ARG A 160 -12.06 12.28 -16.39
CA ARG A 160 -13.41 11.69 -16.36
C ARG A 160 -13.95 11.42 -17.76
N MET A 161 -13.70 12.32 -18.71
CA MET A 161 -14.09 12.13 -20.12
C MET A 161 -13.27 11.03 -20.82
N LEU A 162 -11.97 10.93 -20.52
CA LEU A 162 -11.13 9.83 -21.03
C LEU A 162 -11.64 8.47 -20.53
N ILE A 163 -12.03 8.39 -19.25
CA ILE A 163 -12.60 7.18 -18.64
C ILE A 163 -13.95 6.84 -19.27
N SER A 164 -14.84 7.82 -19.49
CA SER A 164 -16.16 7.57 -20.10
C SER A 164 -16.07 7.08 -21.54
N ARG A 165 -14.98 7.39 -22.24
CA ARG A 165 -14.69 6.92 -23.61
C ARG A 165 -13.88 5.61 -23.65
N ASN A 166 -13.71 4.92 -22.51
CA ASN A 166 -13.01 3.64 -22.39
C ASN A 166 -11.55 3.67 -22.90
N ILE A 167 -10.86 4.80 -22.74
CA ILE A 167 -9.41 4.83 -23.00
C ILE A 167 -8.69 3.97 -21.95
N ASP A 168 -7.63 3.28 -22.36
CA ASP A 168 -6.87 2.39 -21.48
C ASP A 168 -6.48 3.08 -20.17
N HIS A 169 -6.97 2.54 -19.06
CA HIS A 169 -6.72 3.06 -17.72
C HIS A 169 -5.22 3.02 -17.37
N ALA A 170 -4.44 2.08 -17.93
CA ALA A 170 -3.00 2.06 -17.70
C ALA A 170 -2.33 3.27 -18.38
N MET A 171 -2.78 3.65 -19.58
CA MET A 171 -2.34 4.88 -20.25
C MET A 171 -2.68 6.13 -19.43
N VAL A 172 -3.91 6.22 -18.94
CA VAL A 172 -4.36 7.35 -18.10
C VAL A 172 -3.53 7.44 -16.82
N SER A 173 -3.20 6.32 -16.19
CA SER A 173 -2.36 6.30 -14.98
C SER A 173 -0.93 6.82 -15.23
N LYS A 174 -0.36 6.50 -16.41
CA LYS A 174 0.96 7.00 -16.84
C LYS A 174 0.90 8.51 -17.11
N PHE A 175 -0.16 8.98 -17.76
CA PHE A 175 -0.37 10.41 -17.99
C PHE A 175 -0.44 11.19 -16.67
N LEU A 176 -1.22 10.72 -15.69
CA LEU A 176 -1.30 11.34 -14.36
C LEU A 176 0.07 11.42 -13.66
N LEU A 177 0.96 10.44 -13.87
CA LEU A 177 2.32 10.49 -13.36
C LEU A 177 3.16 11.59 -14.03
N CYS A 178 3.04 11.72 -15.36
CA CYS A 178 3.71 12.78 -16.13
C CYS A 178 3.20 14.16 -15.71
N TYR A 179 1.87 14.32 -15.62
CA TYR A 179 1.21 15.53 -15.14
C TYR A 179 1.74 15.95 -13.77
N ARG A 180 1.77 15.01 -12.81
CA ARG A 180 2.36 15.24 -11.49
C ARG A 180 3.80 15.76 -11.59
N ARG A 181 4.64 15.07 -12.36
CA ARG A 181 6.07 15.39 -12.46
C ARG A 181 6.29 16.78 -13.02
N SER A 182 5.53 17.16 -14.05
CA SER A 182 5.61 18.49 -14.66
C SER A 182 5.14 19.59 -13.69
N ARG A 183 3.92 19.47 -13.16
CA ARG A 183 3.33 20.50 -12.28
C ARG A 183 4.07 20.65 -10.95
N PHE A 184 4.75 19.60 -10.48
CA PHE A 184 5.53 19.66 -9.25
C PHE A 184 6.76 20.57 -9.31
N LEU A 185 7.31 20.82 -10.51
CA LEU A 185 8.50 21.65 -10.69
C LEU A 185 8.22 23.12 -10.40
N SER A 186 7.03 23.61 -10.78
CA SER A 186 6.64 25.02 -10.64
C SER A 186 5.76 25.31 -9.43
N ALA A 187 5.22 24.28 -8.76
CA ALA A 187 4.20 24.45 -7.72
C ALA A 187 4.74 24.74 -6.31
N THR A 188 3.99 25.58 -5.58
CA THR A 188 4.12 25.80 -4.14
C THR A 188 3.70 24.57 -3.33
N LEU A 189 4.01 24.54 -2.02
CA LEU A 189 3.65 23.40 -1.16
C LEU A 189 2.14 23.14 -1.09
N THR A 190 1.33 24.21 -1.05
CA THR A 190 -0.13 24.13 -1.00
C THR A 190 -0.72 23.60 -2.30
N GLU A 191 -0.20 24.06 -3.44
CA GLU A 191 -0.58 23.54 -4.76
C GLU A 191 -0.17 22.08 -4.94
N LYS A 192 1.02 21.68 -4.46
CA LYS A 192 1.46 20.28 -4.46
C LYS A 192 0.50 19.38 -3.69
N CYS A 193 -0.04 19.85 -2.55
CA CYS A 193 -1.08 19.12 -1.83
C CYS A 193 -2.34 18.95 -2.68
N LYS A 194 -2.88 20.03 -3.26
CA LYS A 194 -4.08 19.99 -4.11
C LYS A 194 -3.91 19.07 -5.32
N ILE A 195 -2.76 19.15 -6.01
CA ILE A 195 -2.45 18.30 -7.17
C ILE A 195 -2.45 16.83 -6.77
N ILE A 196 -1.83 16.47 -5.64
CA ILE A 196 -1.80 15.08 -5.18
C ILE A 196 -3.20 14.59 -4.77
N GLU A 197 -3.99 15.43 -4.12
CA GLU A 197 -5.36 15.07 -3.74
C GLU A 197 -6.23 14.78 -4.96
N VAL A 198 -6.17 15.63 -5.99
CA VAL A 198 -6.87 15.42 -7.26
C VAL A 198 -6.34 14.20 -8.00
N ILE A 199 -5.03 13.97 -8.03
CA ILE A 199 -4.49 12.76 -8.65
C ILE A 199 -4.98 11.51 -7.90
N ILE A 200 -5.01 11.52 -6.57
CA ILE A 200 -5.52 10.38 -5.78
C ILE A 200 -7.00 10.13 -6.07
N SER A 201 -7.82 11.18 -6.14
CA SER A 201 -9.24 11.03 -6.49
C SER A 201 -9.41 10.48 -7.91
N LEU A 202 -8.62 10.93 -8.88
CA LEU A 202 -8.66 10.44 -10.25
C LEU A 202 -8.18 8.99 -10.37
N LEU A 203 -7.11 8.61 -9.67
CA LEU A 203 -6.64 7.22 -9.62
C LEU A 203 -7.67 6.28 -9.00
N SER A 204 -8.51 6.77 -8.07
CA SER A 204 -9.59 5.98 -7.49
C SER A 204 -10.72 5.63 -8.46
N LEU A 205 -10.81 6.37 -9.58
CA LEU A 205 -11.77 6.11 -10.65
C LEU A 205 -11.25 5.07 -11.67
N LEU A 206 -9.95 4.80 -11.68
CA LEU A 206 -9.34 3.87 -12.63
C LEU A 206 -9.51 2.41 -12.18
N ASN A 207 -9.47 1.50 -13.15
CA ASN A 207 -9.46 0.07 -12.87
C ASN A 207 -8.23 -0.30 -12.04
N ARG A 208 -8.47 -0.95 -10.90
CA ARG A 208 -7.42 -1.31 -9.95
C ARG A 208 -6.34 -2.18 -10.60
N SER A 209 -6.67 -3.09 -11.51
CA SER A 209 -5.68 -3.92 -12.20
C SER A 209 -4.71 -3.14 -13.11
N SER A 210 -5.06 -1.91 -13.51
CA SER A 210 -4.26 -1.09 -14.43
C SER A 210 -3.18 -0.26 -13.74
N LEU A 211 -3.27 -0.12 -12.42
CA LEU A 211 -2.34 0.71 -11.65
C LEU A 211 -1.12 -0.13 -11.27
N PRO A 212 0.12 0.26 -11.58
CA PRO A 212 1.27 -0.47 -11.11
C PRO A 212 1.59 -0.12 -9.64
N CYS A 213 1.89 -1.11 -8.79
CA CYS A 213 2.28 -0.90 -7.38
C CYS A 213 3.36 0.18 -7.20
N LYS A 214 4.36 0.18 -8.08
CA LYS A 214 5.45 1.16 -8.06
C LYS A 214 4.95 2.60 -8.18
N LEU A 215 3.91 2.84 -8.98
CA LEU A 215 3.28 4.16 -9.11
C LEU A 215 2.62 4.57 -7.79
N LEU A 216 1.80 3.68 -7.21
CA LEU A 216 1.05 3.97 -5.99
C LEU A 216 1.99 4.26 -4.81
N PHE A 217 3.03 3.45 -4.61
CA PHE A 217 4.04 3.70 -3.59
C PHE A 217 4.87 4.97 -3.87
N GLY A 218 5.15 5.29 -5.14
CA GLY A 218 5.79 6.54 -5.53
C GLY A 218 4.96 7.77 -5.16
N ILE A 219 3.63 7.70 -5.34
CA ILE A 219 2.69 8.75 -4.92
C ILE A 219 2.61 8.80 -3.40
N PHE A 220 2.55 7.65 -2.74
CA PHE A 220 2.47 7.57 -1.28
C PHE A 220 3.68 8.19 -0.58
N ARG A 221 4.91 7.98 -1.08
CA ARG A 221 6.12 8.60 -0.53
C ARG A 221 6.05 10.13 -0.57
N VAL A 222 5.57 10.68 -1.69
CA VAL A 222 5.37 12.13 -1.83
C VAL A 222 4.21 12.61 -0.93
N ALA A 223 3.08 11.92 -0.95
CA ALA A 223 1.93 12.22 -0.11
C ALA A 223 2.23 12.18 1.39
N SER A 224 3.16 11.32 1.83
CA SER A 224 3.58 11.18 3.23
C SER A 224 4.41 12.37 3.71
N SER A 225 5.19 12.97 2.81
CA SER A 225 5.92 14.22 3.08
C SER A 225 5.01 15.46 3.11
N LEU A 226 3.80 15.33 2.54
CA LEU A 226 2.83 16.41 2.41
C LEU A 226 1.71 16.30 3.46
N LYS A 227 1.12 17.45 3.80
CA LYS A 227 -0.05 17.53 4.69
C LYS A 227 -1.36 17.34 3.91
N ILE A 228 -1.48 16.24 3.15
CA ILE A 228 -2.72 15.92 2.42
C ILE A 228 -3.83 15.46 3.37
N SER A 229 -5.08 15.58 2.91
CA SER A 229 -6.28 15.20 3.65
C SER A 229 -6.27 13.73 4.10
N ARG A 230 -6.88 13.45 5.27
CA ARG A 230 -6.99 12.07 5.80
C ARG A 230 -7.80 11.17 4.87
N HIS A 231 -8.78 11.73 4.17
CA HIS A 231 -9.61 11.01 3.22
C HIS A 231 -8.78 10.52 2.03
N CYS A 232 -7.99 11.40 1.40
CA CYS A 232 -7.10 11.01 0.30
C CYS A 232 -6.03 10.00 0.75
N LYS A 233 -5.47 10.13 1.96
CA LYS A 233 -4.56 9.11 2.52
C LYS A 233 -5.23 7.74 2.61
N SER A 234 -6.47 7.69 3.12
CA SER A 234 -7.23 6.44 3.23
C SER A 234 -7.54 5.82 1.86
N ILE A 235 -7.89 6.64 0.86
CA ILE A 235 -8.11 6.16 -0.52
C ILE A 235 -6.83 5.54 -1.06
N LEU A 236 -5.71 6.24 -0.93
CA LEU A 236 -4.42 5.76 -1.44
C LEU A 236 -3.97 4.48 -0.74
N GLU A 237 -4.15 4.37 0.58
CA GLU A 237 -3.86 3.16 1.33
C GLU A 237 -4.76 1.98 0.91
N ASN A 238 -6.03 2.23 0.59
CA ASN A 238 -6.93 1.21 0.05
C ASN A 238 -6.48 0.77 -1.35
N LEU A 239 -6.08 1.69 -2.22
CA LEU A 239 -5.56 1.37 -3.55
C LEU A 239 -4.29 0.52 -3.46
N ILE A 240 -3.35 0.89 -2.58
CA ILE A 240 -2.11 0.11 -2.36
C ILE A 240 -2.43 -1.26 -1.74
N GLY A 241 -3.31 -1.28 -0.73
CA GLY A 241 -3.74 -2.50 -0.08
C GLY A 241 -4.33 -3.50 -1.07
N SER A 242 -5.13 -3.03 -2.05
CA SER A 242 -5.74 -3.88 -3.07
C SER A 242 -4.75 -4.64 -3.95
N GLN A 243 -3.51 -4.16 -4.06
CA GLN A 243 -2.46 -4.71 -4.92
C GLN A 243 -1.25 -5.25 -4.15
N LEU A 244 -1.39 -5.47 -2.85
CA LEU A 244 -0.28 -5.85 -1.99
C LEU A 244 0.41 -7.16 -2.45
N ASP A 245 -0.29 -8.01 -3.19
CA ASP A 245 0.24 -9.24 -3.80
C ASP A 245 1.27 -9.01 -4.92
N GLN A 246 1.34 -7.80 -5.48
CA GLN A 246 2.32 -7.39 -6.48
C GLN A 246 3.45 -6.52 -5.89
N ALA A 247 3.43 -6.25 -4.59
CA ALA A 247 4.44 -5.43 -3.93
C ALA A 247 5.70 -6.23 -3.60
N THR A 248 6.85 -5.56 -3.63
CA THR A 248 8.13 -6.08 -3.12
C THR A 248 8.39 -5.52 -1.72
N ILE A 249 9.30 -6.17 -0.98
CA ILE A 249 9.68 -5.74 0.37
C ILE A 249 10.17 -4.28 0.40
N ASP A 250 10.96 -3.86 -0.59
CA ASP A 250 11.49 -2.49 -0.70
C ASP A 250 10.42 -1.40 -0.71
N PHE A 251 9.21 -1.73 -1.17
CA PHE A 251 8.09 -0.79 -1.16
C PHE A 251 7.46 -0.65 0.23
N LEU A 252 7.51 -1.70 1.05
CA LEU A 252 6.98 -1.72 2.42
C LEU A 252 7.93 -1.07 3.43
N LEU A 253 9.22 -0.98 3.11
CA LEU A 253 10.26 -0.32 3.92
C LEU A 253 10.14 1.21 3.88
N VAL A 254 9.02 1.72 4.39
CA VAL A 254 8.76 3.15 4.55
C VAL A 254 9.27 3.61 5.92
N PRO A 255 10.11 4.66 5.99
CA PRO A 255 10.57 5.21 7.27
C PRO A 255 9.41 5.61 8.18
N SER A 256 9.61 5.45 9.48
CA SER A 256 8.62 5.87 10.46
C SER A 256 8.41 7.41 10.44
N PRO A 257 7.21 7.89 10.78
CA PRO A 257 6.98 9.33 10.93
C PRO A 257 7.91 9.96 11.98
N HIS A 258 8.31 11.21 11.77
CA HIS A 258 9.20 11.95 12.67
C HIS A 258 8.78 11.84 14.15
N GLY A 259 9.76 11.60 15.02
CA GLY A 259 9.55 11.46 16.48
C GLY A 259 9.13 10.07 16.93
N ARG A 260 9.20 9.06 16.06
CA ARG A 260 9.06 7.64 16.42
C ARG A 260 10.45 7.00 16.55
N GLY A 261 10.65 6.16 17.56
CA GLY A 261 11.95 5.50 17.81
C GLY A 261 12.25 4.29 16.93
N TYR A 262 11.24 3.72 16.27
CA TYR A 262 11.39 2.54 15.40
C TYR A 262 11.67 2.96 13.94
N VAL A 263 12.36 2.12 13.18
CA VAL A 263 12.91 2.44 11.85
C VAL A 263 11.80 2.54 10.77
N TYR A 264 10.86 1.58 10.75
CA TYR A 264 9.87 1.45 9.67
C TYR A 264 8.41 1.60 10.13
N ASP A 265 7.53 2.16 9.29
CA ASP A 265 6.11 2.35 9.63
C ASP A 265 5.28 1.05 9.62
N VAL A 266 5.34 0.30 10.72
CA VAL A 266 4.53 -0.91 10.92
C VAL A 266 3.02 -0.62 10.89
N ASN A 267 2.58 0.57 11.29
CA ASN A 267 1.14 0.89 11.28
C ASN A 267 0.62 1.08 9.86
N LEU A 268 1.44 1.59 8.95
CA LEU A 268 1.12 1.64 7.53
C LEU A 268 0.88 0.22 7.00
N VAL A 269 1.84 -0.69 7.20
CA VAL A 269 1.73 -2.08 6.73
C VAL A 269 0.48 -2.77 7.30
N LEU A 270 0.19 -2.60 8.59
CA LEU A 270 -1.04 -3.10 9.19
C LEU A 270 -2.31 -2.57 8.52
N ARG A 271 -2.33 -1.28 8.11
CA ARG A 271 -3.47 -0.70 7.39
C ARG A 271 -3.58 -1.23 5.96
N LEU A 272 -2.45 -1.41 5.27
CA LEU A 272 -2.42 -1.99 3.91
C LEU A 272 -2.91 -3.44 3.90
N VAL A 273 -2.48 -4.27 4.84
CA VAL A 273 -2.98 -5.65 4.94
C VAL A 273 -4.46 -5.68 5.30
N LYS A 274 -4.91 -4.81 6.22
CA LYS A 274 -6.35 -4.69 6.52
C LYS A 274 -7.16 -4.28 5.29
N ALA A 275 -6.65 -3.36 4.47
CA ALA A 275 -7.30 -2.99 3.22
C ALA A 275 -7.36 -4.16 2.22
N PHE A 276 -6.25 -4.90 2.06
CA PHE A 276 -6.22 -6.12 1.26
C PHE A 276 -7.27 -7.16 1.70
N CYS A 277 -7.37 -7.41 3.02
CA CYS A 277 -8.33 -8.37 3.56
C CYS A 277 -9.79 -7.89 3.49
N LYS A 278 -10.05 -6.59 3.65
CA LYS A 278 -11.39 -6.01 3.54
C LYS A 278 -11.96 -6.14 2.12
N GLU A 279 -11.11 -6.02 1.11
CA GLU A 279 -11.54 -6.04 -0.28
C GLU A 279 -11.91 -7.44 -0.78
N GLY A 280 -11.39 -8.49 -0.16
CA GLY A 280 -11.66 -9.85 -0.59
C GLY A 280 -12.33 -10.73 0.45
N SER A 281 -13.27 -10.18 1.22
CA SER A 281 -14.12 -10.97 2.12
C SER A 281 -15.03 -11.99 1.41
N CYS A 282 -14.97 -12.10 0.07
CA CYS A 282 -15.62 -13.17 -0.68
C CYS A 282 -14.69 -13.92 -1.67
N PHE A 283 -13.63 -13.29 -2.23
CA PHE A 283 -12.81 -13.92 -3.29
C PHE A 283 -11.33 -13.47 -3.39
N VAL A 284 -10.57 -13.27 -2.29
CA VAL A 284 -9.10 -13.27 -2.45
C VAL A 284 -8.70 -14.67 -2.89
N SER A 285 -8.16 -14.83 -4.10
CA SER A 285 -7.64 -16.13 -4.51
C SER A 285 -6.55 -16.58 -3.53
N ALA A 286 -6.58 -17.85 -3.14
CA ALA A 286 -5.60 -18.40 -2.19
C ALA A 286 -4.15 -18.09 -2.60
N MET A 287 -3.88 -18.02 -3.91
CA MET A 287 -2.59 -17.63 -4.47
C MET A 287 -2.17 -16.19 -4.10
N ARG A 288 -3.08 -15.21 -4.21
CA ARG A 288 -2.78 -13.81 -3.85
C ARG A 288 -2.54 -13.67 -2.34
N LEU A 289 -3.37 -14.35 -1.54
CA LEU A 289 -3.23 -14.34 -0.08
C LEU A 289 -1.88 -14.95 0.36
N LYS A 290 -1.44 -16.06 -0.27
CA LYS A 290 -0.12 -16.67 -0.02
C LYS A 290 1.03 -15.74 -0.39
N LYS A 291 0.95 -15.03 -1.51
CA LYS A 291 1.95 -14.01 -1.90
C LYS A 291 2.07 -12.90 -0.86
N VAL A 292 0.93 -12.37 -0.41
CA VAL A 292 0.91 -11.35 0.66
C VAL A 292 1.47 -11.92 1.97
N ALA A 293 1.14 -13.16 2.34
CA ALA A 293 1.71 -13.78 3.53
C ALA A 293 3.24 -13.89 3.47
N SER A 294 3.78 -14.34 2.33
CA SER A 294 5.23 -14.39 2.13
C SER A 294 5.90 -13.01 2.20
N LEU A 295 5.25 -11.98 1.65
CA LEU A 295 5.72 -10.60 1.72
C LEU A 295 5.73 -10.07 3.17
N ILE A 296 4.65 -10.30 3.93
CA ILE A 296 4.56 -9.88 5.33
C ILE A 296 5.53 -10.65 6.22
N ASP A 297 5.72 -11.95 5.99
CA ASP A 297 6.72 -12.73 6.73
C ASP A 297 8.15 -12.25 6.45
N SER A 298 8.43 -11.82 5.21
CA SER A 298 9.73 -11.21 4.86
C SER A 298 9.91 -9.84 5.54
N PHE A 299 8.87 -9.01 5.56
CA PHE A 299 8.87 -7.74 6.29
C PHE A 299 9.00 -7.94 7.80
N LEU A 300 8.40 -8.99 8.37
CA LEU A 300 8.50 -9.36 9.78
C LEU A 300 9.94 -9.67 10.20
N VAL A 301 10.69 -10.39 9.36
CA VAL A 301 12.11 -10.67 9.61
C VAL A 301 12.92 -9.36 9.66
N GLU A 302 12.66 -8.43 8.74
CA GLU A 302 13.37 -7.15 8.69
C GLU A 302 13.10 -6.28 9.93
N VAL A 303 11.83 -6.16 10.34
CA VAL A 303 11.46 -5.33 11.51
C VAL A 303 11.76 -6.00 12.85
N ALA A 304 11.98 -7.32 12.86
CA ALA A 304 12.28 -8.06 14.10
C ALA A 304 13.62 -7.62 14.73
N ALA A 305 14.57 -7.17 13.90
CA ALA A 305 15.87 -6.68 14.35
C ALA A 305 15.82 -5.28 15.00
N ASP A 306 14.69 -4.57 14.91
CA ASP A 306 14.53 -3.22 15.46
C ASP A 306 14.27 -3.25 16.98
N SER A 307 15.27 -2.86 17.76
CA SER A 307 15.19 -2.79 19.24
C SER A 307 14.15 -1.80 19.78
N HIS A 308 13.66 -0.86 18.97
CA HIS A 308 12.66 0.11 19.36
C HIS A 308 11.23 -0.32 18.98
N LEU A 309 11.06 -1.49 18.35
CA LEU A 309 9.75 -1.98 17.97
C LEU A 309 9.00 -2.58 19.16
N ASN A 310 7.89 -1.94 19.53
CA ASN A 310 7.04 -2.41 20.63
C ASN A 310 6.41 -3.79 20.35
N ALA A 311 6.43 -4.66 21.37
CA ALA A 311 5.88 -6.02 21.31
C ALA A 311 4.40 -6.09 20.92
N SER A 312 3.59 -5.09 21.29
CA SER A 312 2.18 -5.04 20.89
C SER A 312 1.99 -4.85 19.39
N LYS A 313 2.86 -4.05 18.74
CA LYS A 313 2.84 -3.84 17.29
C LYS A 313 3.37 -5.06 16.56
N PHE A 314 4.47 -5.64 17.05
CA PHE A 314 5.03 -6.87 16.49
C PHE A 314 4.00 -8.01 16.56
N ALA A 315 3.36 -8.22 17.72
CA ALA A 315 2.29 -9.19 17.87
C ALA A 315 1.11 -8.93 16.92
N ALA A 316 0.70 -7.66 16.74
CA ALA A 316 -0.36 -7.31 15.81
C ALA A 316 -0.02 -7.65 14.35
N LEU A 317 1.25 -7.51 13.95
CA LEU A 317 1.73 -7.84 12.61
C LEU A 317 1.81 -9.35 12.39
N VAL A 318 2.29 -10.10 13.39
CA VAL A 318 2.31 -11.57 13.37
C VAL A 318 0.89 -12.15 13.18
N MET A 319 -0.10 -11.58 13.87
CA MET A 319 -1.50 -12.05 13.86
C MET A 319 -2.38 -11.41 12.76
N VAL A 320 -1.83 -10.59 11.86
CA VAL A 320 -2.64 -9.82 10.89
C VAL A 320 -3.27 -10.69 9.80
N LEU A 321 -2.68 -11.84 9.50
CA LEU A 321 -3.15 -12.79 8.48
C LEU A 321 -3.64 -14.10 9.13
N PRO A 322 -4.67 -14.74 8.57
CA PRO A 322 -5.17 -16.02 9.07
C PRO A 322 -4.17 -17.16 8.81
N ASP A 323 -4.23 -18.22 9.62
CA ASP A 323 -3.34 -19.38 9.49
C ASP A 323 -3.41 -20.05 8.12
N GLY A 324 -4.58 -20.04 7.47
CA GLY A 324 -4.78 -20.59 6.12
C GLY A 324 -3.99 -19.84 5.02
N ALA A 325 -3.49 -18.64 5.31
CA ALA A 325 -2.68 -17.86 4.36
C ALA A 325 -1.26 -18.42 4.17
N ARG A 326 -0.75 -19.17 5.16
CA ARG A 326 0.64 -19.66 5.20
C ARG A 326 0.71 -21.15 4.92
N GLU A 327 1.61 -21.54 4.02
CA GLU A 327 1.94 -22.95 3.78
C GLU A 327 2.97 -23.46 4.79
N SER A 328 3.99 -22.64 5.09
CA SER A 328 5.00 -22.89 6.13
C SER A 328 5.05 -21.72 7.10
N HIS A 329 5.36 -22.01 8.37
CA HIS A 329 5.56 -21.00 9.41
C HIS A 329 7.06 -20.73 9.68
N ASP A 330 7.98 -21.25 8.88
CA ASP A 330 9.43 -21.18 9.16
C ASP A 330 9.96 -19.75 9.17
N ARG A 331 9.57 -18.92 8.19
CA ARG A 331 9.96 -17.49 8.16
C ARG A 331 9.33 -16.71 9.31
N LEU A 332 8.10 -17.04 9.68
CA LEU A 332 7.44 -16.45 10.83
C LEU A 332 8.16 -16.81 12.14
N PHE A 333 8.58 -18.07 12.28
CA PHE A 333 9.39 -18.52 13.39
C PHE A 333 10.73 -17.79 13.45
N GLN A 334 11.43 -17.67 12.31
CA GLN A 334 12.68 -16.91 12.22
C GLN A 334 12.50 -15.46 12.69
N ALA A 335 11.45 -14.77 12.24
CA ALA A 335 11.16 -13.41 12.67
C ALA A 335 10.90 -13.31 14.18
N ILE A 336 10.12 -14.24 14.74
CA ILE A 336 9.83 -14.28 16.18
C ILE A 336 11.10 -14.55 16.99
N ASP A 337 11.94 -15.47 16.53
CA ASP A 337 13.20 -15.82 17.19
C ASP A 337 14.16 -14.63 17.25
N ILE A 338 14.38 -13.94 16.12
CA ILE A 338 15.16 -12.70 16.05
C ILE A 338 14.57 -11.63 16.99
N TYR A 339 13.24 -11.48 17.00
CA TYR A 339 12.60 -10.47 17.84
C TYR A 339 12.80 -10.76 19.34
N LEU A 340 12.65 -12.02 19.76
CA LEU A 340 12.89 -12.44 21.14
C LEU A 340 14.36 -12.32 21.55
N GLU A 341 15.28 -12.53 20.60
CA GLU A 341 16.70 -12.31 20.80
C GLU A 341 17.04 -10.84 21.06
N VAL A 342 16.50 -9.93 20.26
CA VAL A 342 16.70 -8.49 20.44
C VAL A 342 15.97 -7.96 21.69
N HIS A 343 14.84 -8.56 22.06
CA HIS A 343 13.98 -8.10 23.17
C HIS A 343 13.98 -9.05 24.38
N GLY A 344 15.17 -9.33 24.94
CA GLY A 344 15.33 -10.24 26.08
C GLY A 344 14.54 -9.85 27.35
N GLY A 345 14.17 -8.57 27.51
CA GLY A 345 13.42 -8.04 28.66
C GLY A 345 11.90 -8.21 28.62
N LEU A 346 11.34 -8.98 27.66
CA LEU A 346 9.89 -9.18 27.55
C LEU A 346 9.35 -10.07 28.68
N CYS A 347 8.19 -9.70 29.23
CA CYS A 347 7.49 -10.56 30.18
C CYS A 347 6.90 -11.79 29.49
N GLU A 348 6.76 -12.89 30.25
CA GLU A 348 6.26 -14.17 29.73
C GLU A 348 4.89 -14.06 29.04
N ALA A 349 3.99 -13.20 29.54
CA ALA A 349 2.69 -12.97 28.90
C ALA A 349 2.80 -12.41 27.46
N LYS A 350 3.75 -11.49 27.21
CA LYS A 350 3.99 -10.93 25.88
C LYS A 350 4.68 -11.94 24.95
N LYS A 351 5.66 -12.68 25.47
CA LYS A 351 6.31 -13.77 24.73
C LYS A 351 5.29 -14.82 24.30
N MET A 352 4.45 -15.29 25.23
CA MET A 352 3.36 -16.22 24.93
C MET A 352 2.43 -15.67 23.84
N ARG A 353 1.99 -14.41 23.93
CA ARG A 353 1.09 -13.82 22.92
C ARG A 353 1.69 -13.83 21.52
N ILE A 354 2.98 -13.56 21.38
CA ILE A 354 3.68 -13.58 20.09
C ILE A 354 3.84 -15.02 19.58
N CYS A 355 4.28 -15.93 20.45
CA CYS A 355 4.60 -17.29 20.06
C CYS A 355 3.36 -18.18 19.82
N CYS A 356 2.21 -17.87 20.44
CA CYS A 356 0.95 -18.58 20.20
C CYS A 356 0.44 -18.46 18.76
N ALA A 357 0.93 -17.49 17.98
CA ALA A 357 0.58 -17.35 16.57
C ALA A 357 1.29 -18.38 15.66
N LEU A 358 2.26 -19.13 16.18
CA LEU A 358 2.93 -20.19 15.42
C LEU A 358 2.06 -21.45 15.38
N ASN A 359 1.79 -21.92 14.16
CA ASN A 359 1.25 -23.26 13.96
C ASN A 359 2.42 -24.25 13.84
N TYR A 360 2.66 -25.00 14.92
CA TYR A 360 3.77 -25.95 15.00
C TYR A 360 3.67 -27.09 13.97
N ALA A 361 2.46 -27.43 13.49
CA ALA A 361 2.29 -28.45 12.46
C ALA A 361 2.92 -28.02 11.12
N LYS A 362 2.88 -26.72 10.81
CA LYS A 362 3.40 -26.11 9.59
C LYS A 362 4.88 -25.72 9.65
N LEU A 363 5.58 -26.08 10.73
CA LEU A 363 7.02 -25.89 10.85
C LEU A 363 7.79 -27.08 10.28
N SER A 364 8.94 -26.80 9.65
CA SER A 364 9.90 -27.83 9.26
C SER A 364 10.54 -28.52 10.47
N THR A 365 11.10 -29.70 10.25
CA THR A 365 11.78 -30.49 11.28
C THR A 365 12.99 -29.75 11.86
N ASP A 366 13.70 -29.00 11.03
CA ASP A 366 14.84 -28.18 11.44
C ASP A 366 14.40 -26.99 12.31
N ALA A 367 13.31 -26.30 11.94
CA ALA A 367 12.73 -25.23 12.75
C ALA A 367 12.23 -25.76 14.11
N LEU A 368 11.58 -26.93 14.14
CA LEU A 368 11.15 -27.57 15.39
C LEU A 368 12.35 -27.95 16.28
N ARG A 369 13.46 -28.43 15.69
CA ARG A 369 14.69 -28.74 16.43
C ARG A 369 15.33 -27.48 17.02
N HIS A 370 15.33 -26.38 16.26
CA HIS A 370 15.82 -25.09 16.73
C HIS A 370 14.98 -24.59 17.91
N LEU A 371 13.67 -24.62 17.75
CA LEU A 371 12.72 -24.20 18.77
C LEU A 371 12.85 -25.02 20.06
N ALA A 372 12.97 -26.35 19.96
CA ALA A 372 13.13 -27.23 21.12
C ALA A 372 14.39 -26.95 21.94
N ARG A 373 15.45 -26.42 21.31
CA ARG A 373 16.71 -26.06 21.97
C ARG A 373 16.73 -24.62 22.48
N ASN A 374 15.75 -23.80 22.09
CA ASN A 374 15.76 -22.37 22.35
C ASN A 374 15.09 -22.04 23.69
N SER A 375 15.90 -21.75 24.70
CA SER A 375 15.46 -21.39 26.05
C SER A 375 14.76 -20.02 26.15
N LYS A 376 14.80 -19.20 25.09
CA LYS A 376 14.13 -17.88 25.07
C LYS A 376 12.62 -18.02 24.86
N PHE A 377 12.16 -19.16 24.35
CA PHE A 377 10.74 -19.46 24.17
C PHE A 377 10.10 -19.94 25.48
N PRO A 378 8.83 -19.58 25.75
CA PRO A 378 8.10 -20.06 26.91
C PRO A 378 8.09 -21.59 27.04
N SER A 379 8.30 -22.11 28.25
CA SER A 379 8.37 -23.55 28.54
C SER A 379 7.14 -24.36 28.10
N ARG A 380 5.95 -23.74 28.17
CA ARG A 380 4.69 -24.34 27.70
C ARG A 380 4.69 -24.66 26.20
N ILE A 381 5.47 -23.92 25.42
CA ILE A 381 5.57 -24.09 23.97
C ILE A 381 6.49 -25.27 23.62
N ALA A 382 7.57 -25.46 24.38
CA ALA A 382 8.44 -26.62 24.23
C ALA A 382 7.67 -27.95 24.36
N ILE A 383 6.70 -28.00 25.28
CA ILE A 383 5.80 -29.16 25.46
C ILE A 383 4.91 -29.35 24.22
N GLN A 384 4.33 -28.28 23.68
CA GLN A 384 3.48 -28.36 22.48
C GLN A 384 4.25 -28.83 21.24
N VAL A 385 5.50 -28.39 21.10
CA VAL A 385 6.42 -28.84 20.04
C VAL A 385 6.72 -30.31 20.17
N PHE A 386 6.96 -30.79 21.39
CA PHE A 386 7.22 -32.20 21.66
C PHE A 386 6.02 -33.09 21.28
N ILE A 387 4.80 -32.70 21.66
CA ILE A 387 3.56 -33.43 21.30
C ILE A 387 3.41 -33.52 19.77
N ASN A 388 3.70 -32.44 19.05
CA ASN A 388 3.57 -32.40 17.60
C ASN A 388 4.71 -33.15 16.87
N GLN A 389 5.90 -33.26 17.46
CA GLN A 389 6.95 -34.16 16.97
C GLN A 389 6.54 -35.62 17.14
N GLN A 390 5.92 -35.96 18.27
CA GLN A 390 5.45 -37.31 18.53
C GLN A 390 4.33 -37.73 17.56
N SER A 391 3.33 -36.87 17.32
CA SER A 391 2.26 -37.18 16.36
C SER A 391 2.74 -37.28 14.91
N LYS A 392 3.72 -36.47 14.49
CA LYS A 392 4.34 -36.63 13.15
C LYS A 392 5.06 -37.96 13.01
N LEU A 393 5.72 -38.44 14.06
CA LEU A 393 6.35 -39.76 14.06
C LEU A 393 5.28 -40.87 14.02
N GLU A 394 4.25 -40.78 14.85
CA GLU A 394 3.14 -41.75 14.89
C GLU A 394 2.42 -41.85 13.53
N ASN A 395 2.11 -40.71 12.88
CA ASN A 395 1.52 -40.70 11.53
C ASN A 395 2.43 -41.30 10.45
N LEU A 396 3.76 -41.15 10.57
CA LEU A 396 4.71 -41.79 9.66
C LEU A 396 4.77 -43.31 9.87
N PHE A 397 4.66 -43.77 11.12
CA PHE A 397 4.57 -45.21 11.44
C PHE A 397 3.23 -45.81 10.99
N GLU A 398 2.13 -45.08 11.15
CA GLU A 398 0.79 -45.53 10.75
C GLU A 398 0.62 -45.54 9.23
N GLY A 399 1.23 -44.58 8.52
CA GLY A 399 1.30 -44.59 7.05
C GLY A 399 2.09 -45.77 6.47
N ILE A 400 3.01 -46.36 7.23
CA ILE A 400 3.74 -47.59 6.85
C ILE A 400 2.88 -48.83 7.14
N ASN A 401 2.23 -48.88 8.31
CA ASN A 401 1.34 -49.99 8.67
C ASN A 401 0.14 -50.13 7.72
N HIS A 402 -0.31 -49.03 7.09
CA HIS A 402 -1.35 -49.06 6.07
C HIS A 402 -0.86 -49.50 4.68
N LEU A 403 0.44 -49.36 4.37
CA LEU A 403 1.04 -49.92 3.16
C LEU A 403 1.30 -51.43 3.31
N ASP A 404 1.49 -51.92 4.54
CA ASP A 404 1.66 -53.34 4.84
C ASP A 404 0.33 -54.14 4.89
N SER A 405 -0.83 -53.46 4.85
CA SER A 405 -2.15 -54.13 4.93
C SER A 405 -2.84 -54.35 3.58
N ASP A 406 -2.44 -53.65 2.52
CA ASP A 406 -3.02 -53.81 1.18
C ASP A 406 -1.92 -54.15 0.19
N THR A 407 -1.64 -55.45 -0.01
CA THR A 407 -1.37 -56.11 -1.32
C THR A 407 -1.06 -57.60 -1.10
N PHE A 408 -2.06 -58.47 -1.28
CA PHE A 408 -1.82 -59.80 -1.85
C PHE A 408 -1.89 -59.66 -3.37
N THR A 409 -0.75 -59.62 -4.04
CA THR A 409 -0.41 -60.20 -5.36
C THR A 409 0.80 -59.47 -5.92
N GLY A 410 1.80 -60.26 -6.34
CA GLY A 410 3.18 -59.82 -6.42
C GLY A 410 3.55 -58.95 -7.61
N GLU A 411 4.64 -58.21 -7.45
CA GLU A 411 5.85 -58.28 -8.29
C GLU A 411 6.94 -57.41 -7.63
N SER A 412 8.15 -57.96 -7.57
CA SER A 412 9.33 -57.34 -6.99
C SER A 412 9.76 -56.09 -7.75
N VAL A 413 10.15 -55.02 -7.04
CA VAL A 413 11.41 -54.24 -7.19
C VAL A 413 11.39 -53.01 -6.24
N ASP A 414 12.52 -52.82 -5.52
CA ASP A 414 12.93 -51.64 -4.73
C ASP A 414 12.46 -51.40 -3.28
N GLU A 415 12.43 -52.44 -2.44
CA GLU A 415 12.28 -52.28 -0.97
C GLU A 415 13.55 -51.80 -0.21
N LYS A 416 14.74 -51.89 -0.83
CA LYS A 416 16.01 -51.56 -0.14
C LYS A 416 16.30 -50.06 -0.02
N ALA A 417 15.81 -49.22 -0.95
CA ALA A 417 16.08 -47.78 -0.93
C ALA A 417 15.32 -47.04 0.20
N SER A 418 14.15 -47.57 0.60
CA SER A 418 13.31 -47.01 1.67
C SER A 418 13.87 -47.33 3.06
N SER A 419 14.28 -48.58 3.29
CA SER A 419 14.93 -48.99 4.55
C SER A 419 16.25 -48.25 4.78
N ASP A 420 17.05 -48.02 3.74
CA ASP A 420 18.30 -47.25 3.87
C ASP A 420 18.06 -45.76 4.14
N GLN A 421 16.99 -45.15 3.59
CA GLN A 421 16.59 -43.78 3.95
C GLN A 421 16.08 -43.65 5.39
N ILE A 422 15.35 -44.65 5.89
CA ILE A 422 14.87 -44.72 7.28
C ILE A 422 16.04 -44.92 8.25
N LEU A 423 17.00 -45.79 7.91
CA LEU A 423 18.20 -46.02 8.72
C LEU A 423 19.10 -44.77 8.75
N VAL A 424 19.18 -44.02 7.64
CA VAL A 424 19.91 -42.74 7.57
C VAL A 424 19.19 -41.64 8.36
N TYR A 425 17.86 -41.61 8.40
CA TYR A 425 17.09 -40.68 9.24
C TYR A 425 17.22 -41.01 10.73
N ALA A 426 17.13 -42.29 11.11
CA ALA A 426 17.31 -42.78 12.48
C ALA A 426 18.76 -42.61 12.98
N LYS A 427 19.76 -42.67 12.08
CA LYS A 427 21.17 -42.47 12.41
C LYS A 427 21.58 -40.99 12.46
N ARG A 428 20.87 -40.07 11.79
CA ARG A 428 21.10 -38.61 11.87
C ARG A 428 20.48 -37.95 13.09
N ILE A 429 19.41 -38.52 13.63
CA ILE A 429 18.83 -38.11 14.90
C ILE A 429 19.38 -39.07 15.94
N ASN A 430 20.48 -38.71 16.61
CA ASN A 430 20.94 -39.44 17.79
C ASN A 430 19.72 -39.68 18.69
N LEU A 431 19.27 -40.93 18.77
CA LEU A 431 18.17 -41.40 19.57
C LEU A 431 18.81 -41.97 20.85
N PRO A 432 18.93 -41.22 21.95
CA PRO A 432 19.08 -41.88 23.24
C PRO A 432 17.80 -42.67 23.47
N SER A 433 17.95 -43.89 23.98
CA SER A 433 16.85 -44.80 24.26
C SER A 433 15.74 -44.09 25.05
N LYS A 434 14.48 -44.39 24.74
CA LYS A 434 13.25 -43.84 25.35
C LYS A 434 13.28 -43.85 26.89
N ALA A 435 14.09 -44.72 27.49
CA ALA A 435 14.33 -44.80 28.93
C ALA A 435 15.25 -43.68 29.46
N GLU A 436 16.35 -43.35 28.77
CA GLU A 436 17.36 -42.38 29.22
C GLU A 436 16.84 -40.92 29.15
N GLN A 437 16.03 -40.60 28.15
CA GLN A 437 15.44 -39.25 28.01
C GLN A 437 14.31 -39.00 29.01
N LEU A 438 13.48 -40.02 29.30
CA LEU A 438 12.44 -39.90 30.31
C LEU A 438 13.05 -39.69 31.69
N ASP A 439 14.16 -40.37 31.98
CA ASP A 439 14.90 -40.17 33.23
C ASP A 439 15.56 -38.79 33.28
N HIS A 440 16.14 -38.28 32.19
CA HIS A 440 16.73 -36.93 32.16
C HIS A 440 15.68 -35.80 32.29
N VAL A 441 14.50 -35.97 31.68
CA VAL A 441 13.37 -35.01 31.80
C VAL A 441 12.75 -35.07 33.19
N LYS A 442 12.61 -36.26 33.78
CA LYS A 442 12.18 -36.43 35.18
C LYS A 442 13.21 -35.82 36.14
N LEU A 443 14.50 -36.08 35.94
CA LEU A 443 15.58 -35.50 36.75
C LEU A 443 15.57 -33.98 36.68
N HIS A 444 15.46 -33.40 35.49
CA HIS A 444 15.41 -31.95 35.34
C HIS A 444 14.13 -31.33 35.92
N GLY A 445 12.98 -31.99 35.76
CA GLY A 445 11.72 -31.59 36.41
C GLY A 445 11.79 -31.68 37.94
N MET A 446 12.48 -32.70 38.46
CA MET A 446 12.76 -32.85 39.90
C MET A 446 13.74 -31.77 40.38
N GLN A 447 14.78 -31.45 39.62
CA GLN A 447 15.74 -30.39 39.93
C GLN A 447 15.04 -29.02 40.03
N CYS A 448 14.13 -28.69 39.11
CA CYS A 448 13.33 -27.46 39.18
C CYS A 448 12.39 -27.41 40.39
N ARG A 449 11.80 -28.55 40.77
CA ARG A 449 10.97 -28.65 41.98
C ARG A 449 11.80 -28.50 43.24
N VAL A 450 13.01 -29.05 43.27
CA VAL A 450 13.95 -28.90 44.39
C VAL A 450 14.37 -27.44 44.54
N THR A 451 14.71 -26.74 43.44
CA THR A 451 15.09 -25.32 43.53
C THR A 451 13.91 -24.42 43.93
N GLU A 452 12.69 -24.72 43.50
CA GLU A 452 11.48 -24.04 44.00
C GLU A 452 11.26 -24.31 45.50
N LEU A 453 11.39 -25.55 45.94
CA LEU A 453 11.26 -25.91 47.36
C LEU A 453 12.35 -25.28 48.21
N GLU A 454 13.60 -25.25 47.76
CA GLU A 454 14.70 -24.54 48.43
C GLU A 454 14.43 -23.05 48.54
N LYS A 455 13.82 -22.43 47.53
CA LYS A 455 13.39 -21.03 47.57
C LYS A 455 12.27 -20.82 48.59
N TYR A 456 11.27 -21.70 48.66
CA TYR A 456 10.23 -21.65 49.69
C TYR A 456 10.79 -21.89 51.10
N CYS A 457 11.72 -22.83 51.25
CA CYS A 457 12.43 -23.06 52.51
C CYS A 457 13.27 -21.85 52.93
N GLY A 458 13.93 -21.15 51.99
CA GLY A 458 14.65 -19.90 52.27
C GLY A 458 13.73 -18.76 52.70
N ILE A 459 12.55 -18.65 52.08
CA ILE A 459 11.50 -17.69 52.50
C ILE A 459 10.96 -18.05 53.90
N MET A 460 10.76 -19.34 54.17
CA MET A 460 10.26 -19.80 55.46
C MET A 460 11.31 -19.65 56.59
N GLN A 461 12.58 -19.90 56.30
CA GLN A 461 13.69 -19.69 57.24
C GLN A 461 13.90 -18.20 57.56
N THR A 462 13.74 -17.31 56.57
CA THR A 462 13.78 -15.86 56.81
C THR A 462 12.55 -15.38 57.58
N GLN A 463 11.39 -15.99 57.39
CA GLN A 463 10.20 -15.72 58.22
C GLN A 463 10.36 -16.23 59.67
N ILE A 464 10.95 -17.42 59.88
CA ILE A 464 11.22 -17.98 61.21
C ILE A 464 12.33 -17.19 61.94
N GLY A 465 13.35 -16.72 61.22
CA GLY A 465 14.40 -15.86 61.77
C GLY A 465 13.90 -14.45 62.16
N ASN A 466 12.76 -14.02 61.62
CA ASN A 466 12.14 -12.73 61.88
C ASN A 466 10.98 -12.78 62.91
N ILE A 467 10.76 -13.92 63.58
CA ILE A 467 9.83 -13.98 64.72
C ILE A 467 10.53 -13.40 65.95
N PRO A 468 10.10 -12.26 66.51
CA PRO A 468 10.68 -11.74 67.73
C PRO A 468 10.41 -12.71 68.88
N ARG A 469 11.46 -13.06 69.64
CA ARG A 469 11.41 -13.79 70.92
C ARG A 469 10.66 -12.98 71.97
N THR A 470 9.35 -12.90 71.85
CA THR A 470 8.46 -12.34 72.88
C THR A 470 7.13 -13.07 72.82
N ARG A 471 7.10 -14.25 73.44
CA ARG A 471 5.91 -14.91 74.03
C ARG A 471 6.27 -16.27 74.66
N LEU A 472 7.33 -16.31 75.47
CA LEU A 472 7.66 -17.45 76.36
C LEU A 472 7.76 -17.01 77.82
N SER A 473 7.00 -15.97 78.19
CA SER A 473 6.93 -15.45 79.56
C SER A 473 5.49 -15.05 79.92
N SER A 474 4.52 -15.96 79.78
CA SER A 474 3.26 -15.89 80.53
C SER A 474 2.53 -17.24 80.56
N LEU A 475 3.08 -18.21 81.29
CA LEU A 475 2.29 -19.10 82.15
C LEU A 475 3.26 -19.91 83.01
N GLY A 476 3.65 -19.33 84.14
CA GLY A 476 4.16 -20.10 85.26
C GLY A 476 3.01 -20.78 85.98
N ASN A 477 3.32 -21.95 86.54
CA ASN A 477 2.55 -22.71 87.52
C ASN A 477 1.33 -23.48 87.01
N ASN A 478 1.58 -24.75 86.64
CA ASN A 478 1.06 -25.85 87.46
C ASN A 478 1.87 -27.12 87.23
N ALA A 479 2.59 -27.51 88.27
CA ALA A 479 3.24 -28.81 88.39
C ALA A 479 2.21 -29.95 88.35
N ARG A 480 2.53 -31.02 87.61
CA ARG A 480 2.24 -32.41 88.01
C ARG A 480 2.95 -33.41 87.07
N PHE A 481 3.97 -34.03 87.65
CA PHE A 481 4.52 -35.38 87.47
C PHE A 481 4.50 -36.05 86.08
N LEU A 482 5.72 -36.38 85.63
CA LEU A 482 6.06 -37.46 84.70
C LEU A 482 5.38 -38.79 85.08
N PRO A 483 5.21 -39.68 84.09
CA PRO A 483 5.77 -41.02 84.25
C PRO A 483 6.80 -41.33 83.16
N LYS A 484 7.98 -41.74 83.63
CA LYS A 484 8.90 -42.59 82.87
C LYS A 484 8.21 -43.92 82.57
N LEU A 485 8.25 -44.36 81.32
CA LEU A 485 8.33 -45.78 81.00
C LEU A 485 9.37 -45.94 79.89
N CYS A 486 10.51 -46.51 80.26
CA CYS A 486 11.37 -47.24 79.34
C CYS A 486 10.94 -48.71 79.39
N SER A 487 10.82 -49.33 78.23
CA SER A 487 11.36 -50.66 77.91
C SER A 487 11.41 -50.77 76.39
#